data_AF-A0A2A2IQC5-F1
#
_entry.id   AF-A0A2A2IQC5-F1
#
_cell.length_a   1.000
_cell.length_b   1.000
_cell.length_c   1.000
_cell.angle_alpha   90.00
_cell.angle_beta   90.00
_cell.angle_gamma   90.00
#
_symmetry.space_group_name_H-M   'P 1'
#
loop_
_entity.id
_entity.type
_entity.pdbx_description
1 polymer ?
#
loop_
_entity_poly.entity_id
_entity_poly.type
_entity_poly.pdbx_seq_one_letter_code
_entity_poly.pdbx_strand_id
1 'polypeptide(L)' 'MKMSKRLQLKIKHAELVKQGKYDVAWKIFSLLKRGSLTLGWGNDASYEADIICEKLGVPCKVNRRWGTATYTV' A
#
# COMPACT_ATOMS: atom_id res chain seq x y z
N MET A 1 -15.70 17.50 3.72
CA MET A 1 -14.49 17.09 4.50
C MET A 1 -13.55 16.29 3.61
N LYS A 2 -12.28 16.68 3.48
CA LYS A 2 -11.28 15.80 2.84
C LYS A 2 -11.02 14.62 3.77
N MET A 3 -11.24 13.40 3.29
CA MET A 3 -10.86 12.20 4.02
C MET A 3 -9.33 12.13 4.20
N SER A 4 -8.87 11.70 5.37
CA SER A 4 -7.44 11.47 5.60
C SER A 4 -6.97 10.23 4.83
N LYS A 5 -5.73 10.23 4.35
CA LYS A 5 -5.12 9.08 3.63
C LYS A 5 -5.14 7.82 4.48
N ARG A 6 -4.86 7.95 5.78
CA ARG A 6 -4.94 6.85 6.74
C ARG A 6 -6.35 6.24 6.80
N LEU A 7 -7.40 7.05 6.72
CA LEU A 7 -8.78 6.55 6.68
C LEU A 7 -9.10 5.86 5.35
N GLN A 8 -8.68 6.42 4.21
CA GLN A 8 -8.85 5.79 2.90
C GLN A 8 -8.16 4.42 2.83
N LEU A 9 -6.94 4.31 3.35
CA LEU A 9 -6.23 3.03 3.42
C LEU A 9 -6.91 2.02 4.33
N LYS A 10 -7.52 2.45 5.46
CA LYS A 10 -8.31 1.55 6.32
C LYS A 10 -9.54 1.00 5.60
N ILE A 11 -10.26 1.84 4.87
CA ILE A 11 -11.40 1.40 4.06
C ILE A 11 -10.92 0.41 2.99
N LYS A 12 -9.83 0.75 2.28
CA LYS A 12 -9.31 -0.11 1.22
C LYS A 12 -8.83 -1.46 1.74
N HIS A 13 -8.19 -1.48 2.91
CA HIS A 13 -7.84 -2.72 3.61
C HIS A 13 -9.07 -3.59 3.88
N ALA A 14 -10.14 -3.01 4.42
CA ALA A 14 -11.37 -3.75 4.70
C ALA A 14 -12.02 -4.32 3.42
N GLU A 15 -12.01 -3.56 2.31
CA GLU A 15 -12.47 -4.04 1.00
C GLU A 15 -11.66 -5.25 0.51
N LEU A 16 -10.33 -5.20 0.59
CA LEU A 16 -9.46 -6.29 0.16
C LEU A 16 -9.67 -7.56 0.99
N VAL A 17 -9.85 -7.42 2.32
CA VAL A 17 -10.18 -8.54 3.21
C VAL A 17 -11.52 -9.17 2.83
N LYS A 18 -12.54 -8.35 2.56
CA LYS A 18 -13.85 -8.82 2.11
C LYS A 18 -13.79 -9.55 0.77
N GLN A 19 -12.86 -9.18 -0.10
CA GLN A 19 -12.62 -9.82 -1.40
C GLN A 19 -11.73 -11.07 -1.32
N GLY A 20 -11.20 -11.43 -0.14
CA GLY A 20 -10.27 -12.56 0.01
C GLY A 20 -8.85 -12.29 -0.48
N LYS A 21 -8.51 -11.04 -0.81
CA LYS A 21 -7.18 -10.63 -1.29
C LYS A 21 -6.21 -10.41 -0.12
N TYR A 22 -5.94 -11.47 0.64
CA TYR A 22 -5.24 -11.36 1.92
C TYR A 22 -3.79 -10.89 1.80
N ASP A 23 -3.05 -11.27 0.75
CA ASP A 23 -1.66 -10.86 0.59
C ASP A 23 -1.54 -9.34 0.39
N VAL A 24 -2.41 -8.77 -0.44
CA VAL A 24 -2.47 -7.31 -0.69
C VAL A 24 -2.99 -6.60 0.55
N ALA A 25 -4.04 -7.13 1.18
CA ALA A 25 -4.56 -6.59 2.44
C ALA A 25 -3.45 -6.52 3.50
N TRP A 26 -2.64 -7.56 3.63
CA TRP A 26 -1.53 -7.60 4.59
C TRP A 26 -0.46 -6.53 4.32
N LYS A 27 -0.17 -6.23 3.05
CA LYS A 27 0.72 -5.11 2.68
C LYS A 27 0.14 -3.77 3.13
N ILE A 28 -1.12 -3.49 2.81
CA ILE A 28 -1.80 -2.25 3.23
C ILE A 28 -1.86 -2.15 4.77
N PHE A 29 -2.14 -3.26 5.45
CA PHE A 29 -2.13 -3.32 6.92
C PHE A 29 -0.73 -3.02 7.48
N SER A 30 0.32 -3.56 6.87
CA SER A 30 1.71 -3.32 7.28
C SER A 30 2.07 -1.84 7.19
N LEU A 31 1.66 -1.17 6.10
CA LEU A 31 1.81 0.28 5.94
C LEU A 31 1.06 1.05 7.04
N LEU A 32 -0.20 0.70 7.30
CA LEU A 32 -1.01 1.33 8.35
C LEU A 32 -0.42 1.15 9.76
N LYS A 33 0.14 -0.04 10.04
CA LYS A 33 0.70 -0.42 11.34
C LYS A 33 2.07 0.20 11.59
N ARG A 34 2.96 0.19 10.58
CA ARG A 34 4.36 0.64 10.72
C ARG A 34 4.58 2.09 10.30
N GLY A 35 3.63 2.69 9.58
CA GLY A 35 3.77 4.03 8.99
C GLY A 35 4.60 4.04 7.71
N SER A 36 5.33 2.96 7.40
CA SER A 36 6.09 2.81 6.16
C SER A 36 6.04 1.37 5.62
N LEU A 37 6.20 1.23 4.31
CA LEU A 37 6.23 -0.05 3.62
C LEU A 37 7.12 0.04 2.38
N THR A 38 8.07 -0.88 2.25
CA THR A 38 8.86 -1.06 1.03
C THR A 38 8.32 -2.22 0.22
N LEU A 39 8.02 -1.97 -1.05
CA LEU A 39 7.52 -2.92 -2.03
C LEU A 39 8.61 -3.17 -3.08
N GLY A 40 8.84 -4.43 -3.45
CA GLY A 40 9.75 -4.81 -4.53
C GLY A 40 8.99 -5.23 -5.79
N TRP A 41 9.63 -5.11 -6.95
CA TRP A 41 9.01 -5.31 -8.27
C TRP A 41 8.79 -6.78 -8.72
N GLY A 42 9.00 -7.77 -7.85
CA GLY A 42 8.91 -9.20 -8.20
C GLY A 42 7.70 -9.96 -7.64
N ASN A 43 6.72 -9.27 -7.05
CA ASN A 43 5.61 -9.92 -6.36
C ASN A 43 4.29 -9.24 -6.75
N ASP A 44 3.33 -10.01 -7.28
CA ASP A 44 2.01 -9.54 -7.73
C ASP A 44 1.26 -8.77 -6.63
N ALA A 45 1.30 -9.24 -5.38
CA ALA A 45 0.68 -8.56 -4.27
C ALA A 45 1.38 -7.23 -3.93
N SER A 46 2.69 -7.14 -4.19
CA SER A 46 3.43 -5.89 -4.05
C SER A 46 3.09 -4.92 -5.18
N TYR A 47 2.91 -5.42 -6.41
CA TYR A 47 2.46 -4.60 -7.54
C TYR A 47 1.03 -4.07 -7.37
N GLU A 48 0.07 -4.91 -6.95
CA GLU A 48 -1.28 -4.43 -6.64
C GLU A 48 -1.27 -3.41 -5.49
N ALA A 49 -0.48 -3.64 -4.44
CA ALA A 49 -0.36 -2.69 -3.34
C ALA A 49 0.26 -1.35 -3.78
N ASP A 50 1.23 -1.39 -4.70
CA ASP A 50 1.88 -0.22 -5.31
C ASP A 50 0.84 0.63 -6.05
N ILE A 51 0.07 0.01 -6.96
CA ILE A 51 -1.02 0.67 -7.71
C ILE A 51 -2.05 1.30 -6.76
N ILE A 52 -2.43 0.60 -5.70
CA ILE A 52 -3.40 1.11 -4.72
C ILE A 52 -2.84 2.35 -4.01
N CYS A 53 -1.59 2.29 -3.55
CA CYS A 53 -0.97 3.40 -2.83
C CYS A 53 -0.76 4.62 -3.73
N GLU A 54 -0.36 4.40 -4.98
CA GLU A 54 -0.22 5.46 -5.99
C GLU A 54 -1.55 6.14 -6.30
N LYS A 55 -2.62 5.37 -6.54
CA LYS A 55 -3.99 5.90 -6.78
C LYS A 55 -4.53 6.70 -5.60
N LEU A 56 -4.19 6.33 -4.38
CA LEU A 56 -4.55 7.06 -3.16
C LEU A 56 -3.63 8.26 -2.88
N GLY A 57 -2.62 8.49 -3.73
CA GLY A 57 -1.66 9.58 -3.59
C GLY A 57 -0.80 9.46 -2.33
N VAL A 58 -0.50 8.24 -1.88
CA VAL A 58 0.39 8.03 -0.73
C VAL A 58 1.81 8.45 -1.11
N PRO A 59 2.50 9.29 -0.31
CA PRO A 59 3.88 9.67 -0.57
C PRO A 59 4.79 8.46 -0.78
N CYS A 60 5.58 8.49 -1.84
CA CYS A 60 6.45 7.39 -2.26
C CYS A 60 7.87 7.88 -2.56
N LYS A 61 8.87 7.08 -2.18
CA LYS A 61 10.26 7.21 -2.62
C LYS A 61 10.66 5.95 -3.37
N VAL A 62 11.09 6.11 -4.62
CA VAL A 62 11.52 5.01 -5.47
C VAL A 62 13.04 4.85 -5.43
N ASN A 63 13.51 3.63 -5.20
CA ASN A 63 14.91 3.26 -5.30
C ASN A 63 15.12 2.39 -6.55
N ARG A 64 15.57 3.03 -7.63
CA ARG A 64 15.77 2.38 -8.94
C ARG A 64 16.90 1.34 -8.94
N ARG A 65 17.90 1.48 -8.07
CA ARG A 65 19.04 0.54 -7.99
C ARG A 65 18.58 -0.86 -7.56
N TRP A 66 17.57 -0.92 -6.70
CA TRP A 66 17.07 -2.17 -6.12
C TRP A 66 15.66 -2.53 -6.60
N GLY A 67 15.06 -1.72 -7.48
CA GLY A 67 13.69 -1.92 -7.96
C GLY A 67 12.67 -1.93 -6.83
N THR A 68 12.74 -0.95 -5.92
CA THR A 68 11.82 -0.85 -4.77
C THR A 68 11.13 0.50 -4.67
N ALA A 69 9.91 0.49 -4.14
CA ALA A 69 9.11 1.66 -3.83
C ALA A 69 8.80 1.69 -2.33
N THR A 70 9.10 2.78 -1.64
CA THR A 70 8.83 2.94 -0.22
C THR A 70 7.74 3.98 0.01
N TYR A 71 6.62 3.53 0.57
CA TYR A 71 5.47 4.35 0.91
C TYR A 71 5.50 4.79 2.37
N THR A 72 4.95 5.98 2.67
CA THR A 72 4.86 6.52 4.03
C THR A 72 3.53 7.26 4.25
N VAL A 73 2.85 7.01 5.39
CA VAL A 73 1.50 7.51 5.71
C VAL A 73 1.47 8.24 7.03
#